data_AF-A0A357FAC5-F1
#
_entry.id   AF-A0A357FAC5-F1
#
_cell.length_a   1.000
_cell.length_b   1.000
_cell.length_c   1.000
_cell.angle_alpha   90.00
_cell.angle_beta   90.00
_cell.angle_gamma   90.00
#
_symmetry.space_group_name_H-M   'P 1'
#
loop_
_entity.id
_entity.type
_entity.pdbx_description
1 polymer ?
#
loop_
_entity_poly.entity_id
_entity_poly.type
_entity_poly.pdbx_seq_one_letter_code
_entity_poly.pdbx_strand_id
1 'polypeptide(L)'
;MKKILFVLLITSVSLALTSCATKYSKITDSKTNDAIFENSTVTGSTIDNSTLEDSSVADSTILVSEILGESKVTNGSIIRNSTIENSIISNSTIINRTIINQTITNSKIEGPDEED
;
A
#
# COMPACT_ATOMS: atom_id res chain seq x y z
N MET A 1 -36.82 27.74 -9.18
CA MET A 1 -36.24 26.73 -10.10
C MET A 1 -34.73 26.59 -9.96
N LYS A 2 -33.91 27.65 -10.11
CA LYS A 2 -32.43 27.57 -9.97
C LYS A 2 -31.93 26.97 -8.64
N LYS A 3 -32.55 27.31 -7.49
CA LYS A 3 -32.16 26.79 -6.17
C LYS A 3 -32.42 25.27 -6.03
N ILE A 4 -33.53 24.78 -6.58
CA ILE A 4 -33.89 23.34 -6.56
C ILE A 4 -32.94 22.55 -7.46
N LEU A 5 -32.59 23.11 -8.63
CA LEU A 5 -31.62 22.50 -9.54
C LEU A 5 -30.22 22.39 -8.90
N PHE A 6 -29.81 23.40 -8.11
CA PHE A 6 -28.52 23.41 -7.42
C PHE A 6 -28.46 22.36 -6.30
N VAL A 7 -29.54 22.17 -5.55
CA VAL A 7 -29.64 21.12 -4.52
C VAL A 7 -29.62 19.72 -5.14
N LEU A 8 -30.35 19.52 -6.24
CA LEU A 8 -30.30 18.27 -7.01
C LEU A 8 -28.91 18.00 -7.59
N LEU A 9 -28.21 19.03 -8.05
CA LEU A 9 -26.85 18.90 -8.56
C LEU A 9 -25.88 18.47 -7.44
N ILE A 10 -25.89 19.14 -6.29
CA ILE A 10 -25.02 18.80 -5.15
C ILE A 10 -25.30 17.37 -4.68
N THR A 11 -26.58 17.01 -4.46
CA THR A 11 -26.94 15.66 -4.02
C THR A 11 -26.55 14.59 -5.03
N SER A 12 -26.74 14.83 -6.34
CA SER A 12 -26.32 13.90 -7.38
C SER A 12 -24.80 13.72 -7.47
N VAL A 13 -24.04 14.80 -7.27
CA VAL A 13 -22.57 14.77 -7.23
C VAL A 13 -22.09 14.04 -5.97
N SER A 14 -22.73 14.29 -4.81
CA SER A 14 -22.42 13.56 -3.57
C SER A 14 -22.72 12.07 -3.70
N LEU A 15 -23.87 11.69 -4.27
CA LEU A 15 -24.21 10.29 -4.54
C LEU A 15 -23.22 9.64 -5.52
N ALA A 16 -22.84 10.35 -6.59
CA ALA A 16 -21.86 9.87 -7.55
C ALA A 16 -20.48 9.66 -6.93
N LEU A 17 -20.01 10.58 -6.08
CA LEU A 17 -18.75 10.46 -5.35
C LEU A 17 -18.76 9.27 -4.38
N THR A 18 -19.87 9.04 -3.65
CA THR A 18 -20.00 7.86 -2.79
C THR A 18 -20.09 6.56 -3.56
N SER A 19 -20.63 6.57 -4.79
CA SER A 19 -20.71 5.38 -5.64
C SER A 19 -19.38 5.04 -6.36
N CYS A 20 -18.49 6.02 -6.50
CA CYS A 20 -17.14 5.84 -7.03
C CYS A 20 -16.14 5.39 -5.95
N ALA A 21 -16.54 5.35 -4.68
CA ALA A 21 -15.72 4.88 -3.56
C ALA A 21 -15.65 3.34 -3.49
N THR A 22 -15.51 2.67 -4.63
CA THR A 22 -15.05 1.27 -4.65
C THR A 22 -13.58 1.31 -4.24
N LYS A 23 -13.28 0.74 -3.06
CA LYS A 23 -11.99 0.70 -2.37
C LYS A 23 -10.88 0.00 -3.18
N TYR A 24 -10.53 0.51 -4.35
CA TYR A 24 -9.47 -0.05 -5.18
C TYR A 24 -8.73 1.11 -5.83
N SER A 25 -7.60 1.51 -5.23
CA SER A 25 -6.74 2.53 -5.82
C SER A 25 -5.65 1.86 -6.64
N LYS A 26 -5.34 2.43 -7.80
CA LYS A 26 -4.15 2.06 -8.58
C LYS A 26 -3.14 3.20 -8.50
N ILE A 27 -1.96 2.90 -7.99
CA ILE A 27 -0.84 3.83 -7.83
C ILE A 27 0.33 3.31 -8.65
N THR A 28 0.90 4.17 -9.48
CA THR A 28 1.99 3.80 -10.39
C THR A 28 3.02 4.93 -10.39
N ASP A 29 4.30 4.58 -10.33
CA ASP A 29 5.45 5.49 -10.44
C ASP A 29 5.34 6.74 -9.54
N SER A 30 4.88 6.53 -8.30
CA SER A 30 4.55 7.62 -7.38
C SER A 30 5.40 7.56 -6.11
N LYS A 31 5.56 8.71 -5.45
CA LYS A 31 6.06 8.78 -4.07
C LYS A 31 4.90 9.18 -3.15
N THR A 32 4.73 8.41 -2.08
CA THR A 32 3.67 8.61 -1.09
C THR A 32 4.25 8.59 0.31
N ASN A 33 3.69 9.41 1.20
CA ASN A 33 4.08 9.54 2.59
C ASN A 33 2.81 9.68 3.43
N ASP A 34 2.77 9.08 4.62
CA ASP A 34 1.64 9.15 5.55
C ASP A 34 0.30 8.70 4.91
N ALA A 35 0.34 7.65 4.09
CA ALA A 35 -0.81 7.19 3.31
C ALA A 35 -1.39 5.88 3.86
N ILE A 36 -2.68 5.64 3.58
CA ILE A 36 -3.36 4.38 3.83
C ILE A 36 -3.81 3.81 2.49
N PHE A 37 -3.34 2.61 2.18
CA PHE A 37 -3.70 1.84 1.01
C PHE A 37 -4.53 0.64 1.43
N GLU A 38 -5.85 0.73 1.28
CA GLU A 38 -6.74 -0.41 1.42
C GLU A 38 -7.03 -0.99 0.04
N ASN A 39 -6.93 -2.32 -0.09
CA ASN A 39 -7.36 -3.05 -1.29
C ASN A 39 -6.76 -2.45 -2.60
N SER A 40 -5.52 -1.98 -2.55
CA SER A 40 -4.92 -1.18 -3.61
C SER A 40 -3.89 -1.96 -4.42
N THR A 41 -3.61 -1.49 -5.63
CA THR A 41 -2.48 -1.96 -6.45
C THR A 41 -1.44 -0.86 -6.57
N VAL A 42 -0.21 -1.13 -6.16
CA VAL A 42 0.92 -0.19 -6.22
C VAL A 42 2.05 -0.79 -7.05
N THR A 43 2.57 -0.03 -8.01
CA THR A 43 3.68 -0.46 -8.88
C THR A 43 4.72 0.63 -9.05
N GLY A 44 6.00 0.29 -9.08
CA GLY A 44 7.07 1.25 -9.41
C GLY A 44 7.20 2.42 -8.44
N SER A 45 6.69 2.28 -7.21
CA SER A 45 6.46 3.42 -6.31
C SER A 45 7.34 3.39 -5.07
N THR A 46 7.44 4.54 -4.41
CA THR A 46 8.02 4.64 -3.05
C THR A 46 6.89 4.94 -2.07
N ILE A 47 6.78 4.11 -1.05
CA ILE A 47 5.79 4.20 0.02
C ILE A 47 6.55 4.40 1.32
N ASP A 48 6.29 5.51 1.99
CA ASP A 48 6.98 5.91 3.23
C ASP A 48 5.96 6.18 4.33
N ASN A 49 6.28 5.78 5.56
CA ASN A 49 5.45 5.97 6.76
C ASN A 49 3.95 5.69 6.53
N SER A 50 3.62 4.57 5.90
CA SER A 50 2.26 4.29 5.41
C SER A 50 1.75 2.92 5.86
N THR A 51 0.45 2.68 5.68
CA THR A 51 -0.19 1.38 5.93
C THR A 51 -0.70 0.80 4.62
N LEU A 52 -0.39 -0.48 4.37
CA LEU A 52 -0.88 -1.28 3.25
C LEU A 52 -1.71 -2.43 3.81
N GLU A 53 -3.00 -2.44 3.54
CA GLU A 53 -3.93 -3.49 3.96
C GLU A 53 -4.58 -4.11 2.74
N ASP A 54 -4.55 -5.44 2.66
CA ASP A 54 -5.08 -6.25 1.56
C ASP A 54 -4.63 -5.75 0.17
N SER A 55 -3.40 -5.25 0.08
CA SER A 55 -2.90 -4.53 -1.09
C SER A 55 -1.83 -5.32 -1.84
N SER A 56 -1.79 -5.16 -3.17
CA SER A 56 -0.76 -5.75 -4.03
C SER A 56 0.27 -4.70 -4.39
N VAL A 57 1.53 -4.96 -4.06
CA VAL A 57 2.68 -4.10 -4.34
C VAL A 57 3.70 -4.84 -5.18
N ALA A 58 4.18 -4.23 -6.26
CA ALA A 58 5.23 -4.78 -7.11
C ALA A 58 6.27 -3.72 -7.48
N ASP A 59 7.52 -4.13 -7.67
CA ASP A 59 8.61 -3.28 -8.17
C ASP A 59 8.72 -1.95 -7.38
N SER A 60 8.51 -1.98 -6.06
CA SER A 60 8.37 -0.79 -5.23
C SER A 60 9.28 -0.81 -3.99
N THR A 61 9.51 0.37 -3.40
CA THR A 61 10.23 0.51 -2.14
C THR A 61 9.25 0.91 -1.04
N ILE A 62 9.26 0.18 0.07
CA ILE A 62 8.40 0.37 1.24
C ILE A 62 9.30 0.65 2.45
N LEU A 63 9.11 1.80 3.08
CA LEU A 63 9.93 2.31 4.18
C LEU A 63 9.06 2.62 5.40
N VAL A 64 9.50 2.21 6.58
CA VAL A 64 8.88 2.60 7.87
C VAL A 64 7.36 2.40 7.87
N SER A 65 6.89 1.31 7.27
CA SER A 65 5.48 1.11 6.97
C SER A 65 4.93 -0.17 7.59
N GLU A 66 3.62 -0.30 7.57
CA GLU A 66 2.89 -1.50 7.97
C GLU A 66 2.33 -2.19 6.74
N ILE A 67 2.54 -3.50 6.64
CA ILE A 67 2.05 -4.36 5.57
C ILE A 67 1.20 -5.43 6.24
N LEU A 68 -0.12 -5.33 6.09
CA LEU A 68 -1.11 -6.04 6.88
C LEU A 68 -2.09 -6.81 6.00
N GLY A 69 -2.77 -7.78 6.61
CA GLY A 69 -3.79 -8.59 5.95
C GLY A 69 -3.21 -9.40 4.79
N GLU A 70 -4.06 -9.73 3.82
CA GLU A 70 -3.69 -10.54 2.65
C GLU A 70 -2.83 -9.78 1.61
N SER A 71 -2.07 -8.78 2.06
CA SER A 71 -1.18 -8.00 1.22
C SER A 71 -0.12 -8.87 0.55
N LYS A 72 0.27 -8.47 -0.66
CA LYS A 72 1.26 -9.17 -1.50
C LYS A 72 2.34 -8.20 -1.91
N VAL A 73 3.60 -8.53 -1.64
CA VAL A 73 4.75 -7.72 -2.10
C VAL A 73 5.65 -8.57 -2.96
N THR A 74 5.85 -8.16 -4.22
CA THR A 74 6.51 -8.99 -5.24
C THR A 74 7.49 -8.20 -6.11
N ASN A 75 8.12 -8.91 -7.06
CA ASN A 75 8.92 -8.35 -8.17
C ASN A 75 10.02 -7.37 -7.72
N GLY A 76 11.04 -7.85 -7.02
CA GLY A 76 12.20 -7.04 -6.66
C GLY A 76 11.91 -5.91 -5.68
N SER A 77 10.74 -5.90 -5.03
CA SER A 77 10.40 -4.86 -4.06
C SER A 77 11.34 -4.89 -2.87
N ILE A 78 11.55 -3.72 -2.27
CA ILE A 78 12.43 -3.52 -1.12
C ILE A 78 11.58 -3.07 0.07
N ILE A 79 11.68 -3.77 1.18
CA ILE A 79 10.97 -3.46 2.43
C ILE A 79 12.02 -3.16 3.50
N ARG A 80 11.95 -1.97 4.12
CA ARG A 80 12.88 -1.57 5.18
C ARG A 80 12.16 -0.99 6.38
N ASN A 81 12.65 -1.28 7.58
CA ASN A 81 12.16 -0.68 8.83
C ASN A 81 10.65 -0.85 9.06
N SER A 82 10.08 -1.94 8.53
CA SER A 82 8.62 -2.11 8.40
C SER A 82 8.12 -3.32 9.19
N THR A 83 6.84 -3.29 9.55
CA THR A 83 6.12 -4.42 10.13
C THR A 83 5.34 -5.14 9.05
N ILE A 84 5.43 -6.47 9.02
CA ILE A 84 4.73 -7.32 8.06
C ILE A 84 3.89 -8.33 8.85
N GLU A 85 2.56 -8.29 8.71
CA GLU A 85 1.61 -9.18 9.38
C GLU A 85 0.58 -9.84 8.42
N ASN A 86 0.44 -11.17 8.49
CA ASN A 86 -0.50 -12.01 7.71
C ASN A 86 -0.41 -11.93 6.16
N SER A 87 0.76 -11.57 5.60
CA SER A 87 0.95 -11.24 4.18
C SER A 87 1.76 -12.30 3.40
N ILE A 88 1.93 -12.06 2.10
CA ILE A 88 2.77 -12.87 1.21
C ILE A 88 3.85 -12.01 0.58
N ILE A 89 5.12 -12.35 0.82
CA ILE A 89 6.26 -11.67 0.23
C ILE A 89 7.00 -12.62 -0.70
N SER A 90 7.28 -12.20 -1.93
CA SER A 90 8.04 -13.00 -2.88
C SER A 90 9.03 -12.20 -3.70
N ASN A 91 10.15 -12.79 -4.10
CA ASN A 91 11.14 -12.15 -4.97
C ASN A 91 11.56 -10.75 -4.49
N SER A 92 11.69 -10.52 -3.17
CA SER A 92 11.87 -9.19 -2.59
C SER A 92 13.07 -9.14 -1.63
N THR A 93 13.49 -7.95 -1.23
CA THR A 93 14.52 -7.73 -0.20
C THR A 93 13.87 -7.14 1.04
N ILE A 94 14.12 -7.72 2.23
CA ILE A 94 13.49 -7.31 3.49
C ILE A 94 14.57 -7.05 4.54
N ILE A 95 14.62 -5.84 5.08
CA ILE A 95 15.71 -5.34 5.92
C ILE A 95 15.13 -4.71 7.19
N ASN A 96 15.74 -4.97 8.35
CA ASN A 96 15.37 -4.41 9.66
C ASN A 96 13.84 -4.34 9.90
N ARG A 97 13.22 -5.47 10.25
CA ARG A 97 11.77 -5.67 10.14
C ARG A 97 11.20 -6.48 11.30
N THR A 98 9.90 -6.34 11.48
CA THR A 98 9.08 -7.25 12.30
C THR A 98 8.24 -8.12 11.35
N ILE A 99 8.26 -9.45 11.52
CA ILE A 99 7.57 -10.42 10.65
C ILE A 99 6.70 -11.33 11.51
N ILE A 100 5.39 -11.35 11.25
CA ILE A 100 4.40 -12.14 11.99
C ILE A 100 3.49 -12.86 11.00
N ASN A 101 3.35 -14.19 11.13
CA ASN A 101 2.43 -15.02 10.34
C ASN A 101 2.54 -14.84 8.81
N GLN A 102 3.77 -14.90 8.28
CA GLN A 102 4.06 -14.60 6.87
C GLN A 102 4.34 -15.83 6.02
N THR A 103 4.08 -15.72 4.73
CA THR A 103 4.72 -16.57 3.71
C THR A 103 5.76 -15.76 2.94
N ILE A 104 7.03 -16.17 3.04
CA ILE A 104 8.13 -15.50 2.32
C ILE A 104 8.84 -16.51 1.42
N THR A 105 8.96 -16.19 0.13
CA THR A 105 9.59 -17.07 -0.88
C THR A 105 10.56 -16.30 -1.77
N ASN A 106 11.65 -16.93 -2.21
CA ASN A 106 12.63 -16.35 -3.13
C ASN A 106 13.10 -14.93 -2.74
N SER A 107 13.16 -14.62 -1.44
CA SER A 107 13.40 -13.27 -0.95
C SER A 107 14.65 -13.24 -0.09
N LYS A 108 15.39 -12.12 -0.14
CA LYS A 108 16.55 -11.88 0.72
C LYS A 108 16.08 -11.21 2.02
N ILE A 109 16.61 -11.69 3.14
CA ILE A 109 16.26 -11.21 4.47
C ILE A 109 17.53 -10.82 5.21
N GLU A 110 17.63 -9.57 5.63
CA GLU A 110 18.84 -8.98 6.24
C GLU A 110 18.53 -8.35 7.59
N GLY A 111 19.55 -8.31 8.46
CA GLY A 111 19.52 -7.61 9.73
C GLY A 111 19.53 -6.08 9.56
N PRO A 112 19.65 -5.31 10.66
CA PRO A 112 19.99 -3.90 10.53
C PRO A 112 21.32 -3.74 9.80
N ASP A 113 21.46 -2.66 9.02
CA ASP A 113 22.76 -2.31 8.45
C ASP A 113 23.73 -2.10 9.62
N GLU A 114 24.93 -2.70 9.57
CA GLU A 114 25.99 -2.33 10.50
C GLU A 114 26.32 -0.86 10.22
N GLU A 115 26.06 0.03 11.17
CA GLU A 115 26.55 1.40 11.10
C GLU A 115 28.09 1.35 11.19
N ASP A 116 28.77 1.63 10.08
CA ASP A 116 30.22 1.93 10.05
C ASP A 116 30.51 3.30 10.69
#